data_AF-A0A844HGD8-F1
#
_entry.id   AF-A0A844HGD8-F1
#
_cell.length_a   1.000
_cell.length_b   1.000
_cell.length_c   1.000
_cell.angle_alpha   90.00
_cell.angle_beta   90.00
_cell.angle_gamma   90.00
#
_symmetry.space_group_name_H-M   'P 1'
#
loop_
_entity.id
_entity.type
_entity.pdbx_description
1 polymer ?
#
loop_
_entity_poly.entity_id
_entity_poly.type
_entity_poly.pdbx_seq_one_letter_code
_entity_poly.pdbx_strand_id
1 'polypeptide(L)' 'MATHCHNGPGLPVASLHEIHDHLTLALDASESARGYSQAEREARTYVRSALRRVGKLMEGVV' A
#
# COMPACT_ATOMS: atom_id res chain seq x y z
N MET A 1 -22.98 -5.10 9.16
CA MET A 1 -21.53 -4.93 8.91
C MET A 1 -21.39 -3.96 7.76
N ALA A 2 -21.19 -2.68 8.05
CA ALA A 2 -21.31 -1.61 7.06
C ALA A 2 -20.08 -1.57 6.15
N THR A 3 -20.26 -1.96 4.89
CA THR A 3 -19.33 -1.68 3.80
C THR A 3 -19.37 -0.17 3.55
N HIS A 4 -18.46 0.58 4.16
CA HIS A 4 -18.27 1.98 3.82
C HIS A 4 -17.70 2.00 2.39
N CYS A 5 -18.46 2.50 1.41
CA CYS A 5 -17.96 2.69 0.05
C CYS A 5 -17.21 4.03 0.03
N HIS A 6 -15.88 4.00 -0.10
CA HIS A 6 -14.98 5.16 0.06
C HIS A 6 -14.94 6.01 -1.22
N ASN A 7 -16.10 6.25 -1.86
CA ASN A 7 -16.22 6.98 -3.12
C ASN A 7 -16.44 8.50 -2.90
N GLY A 8 -16.20 9.01 -1.70
CA GLY A 8 -16.21 10.45 -1.41
C GLY A 8 -14.89 11.15 -1.80
N PRO A 9 -14.89 12.47 -2.02
CA PRO A 9 -13.69 13.20 -2.42
C PRO A 9 -12.66 13.15 -1.29
N GLY A 10 -11.64 12.32 -1.49
CA GLY A 10 -10.58 12.04 -0.52
C GLY A 10 -10.92 10.86 0.37
N LEU A 11 -10.06 9.83 0.37
CA LEU A 11 -10.05 8.88 1.47
C LEU A 11 -9.78 9.65 2.77
N PRO A 12 -10.50 9.36 3.86
CA PRO A 12 -10.15 9.89 5.18
C PRO A 12 -8.66 9.61 5.45
N VAL A 13 -7.94 10.58 6.01
CA VAL A 13 -6.50 10.45 6.33
C VAL A 13 -6.23 9.17 7.13
N ALA A 14 -7.10 8.84 8.10
CA ALA A 14 -7.04 7.60 8.86
C ALA A 14 -7.00 6.34 7.98
N SER A 15 -7.82 6.29 6.92
CA SER A 15 -7.84 5.18 5.97
C SER A 15 -6.58 5.12 5.10
N LEU A 16 -5.94 6.25 4.80
CA LEU A 16 -4.65 6.26 4.08
C LEU A 16 -3.50 5.72 4.96
N HIS A 17 -3.48 6.07 6.25
CA HIS A 17 -2.54 5.48 7.21
C HIS A 17 -2.73 3.96 7.31
N GLU A 18 -3.97 3.48 7.43
CA GLU A 18 -4.25 2.04 7.45
C GLU A 18 -3.75 1.34 6.18
N ILE A 19 -4.00 1.92 5.00
CA ILE A 19 -3.51 1.35 3.73
C ILE A 19 -1.98 1.35 3.68
N HIS A 20 -1.33 2.43 4.11
CA HIS A 20 0.13 2.52 4.18
C HIS A 20 0.71 1.41 5.06
N ASP A 21 0.11 1.19 6.23
CA ASP A 21 0.58 0.19 7.19
C ASP A 21 0.38 -1.23 6.65
N HIS A 22 -0.76 -1.52 6.00
CA HIS A 22 -1.00 -2.81 5.35
C HIS A 22 -0.01 -3.08 4.21
N LEU A 23 0.30 -2.08 3.38
CA LEU A 23 1.28 -2.22 2.30
C LEU A 23 2.69 -2.43 2.84
N THR A 24 3.03 -1.77 3.95
CA THR A 24 4.30 -1.96 4.65
C THR A 24 4.40 -3.39 5.21
N LEU A 25 3.35 -3.85 5.89
CA LEU A 25 3.27 -5.22 6.41
C LEU A 25 3.37 -6.26 5.29
N ALA A 26 2.73 -6.02 4.14
CA ALA A 26 2.82 -6.93 2.99
C ALA A 26 4.24 -7.01 2.40
N LEU A 27 5.00 -5.92 2.41
CA LEU A 27 6.41 -5.95 2.00
C LEU A 27 7.29 -6.68 2.99
N ASP A 28 7.06 -6.52 4.29
CA ASP A 28 7.79 -7.23 5.32
C ASP A 28 7.51 -8.73 5.28
N ALA A 29 6.22 -9.11 5.26
CA ALA A 29 5.79 -10.51 5.23
C ALA A 29 6.21 -11.26 3.96
N SER A 30 6.43 -10.55 2.85
CA SER A 30 6.92 -11.15 1.61
C SER A 30 8.45 -11.10 1.46
N GLU A 31 9.20 -10.70 2.50
CA GLU A 31 10.66 -10.80 2.46
C GLU A 31 11.13 -12.26 2.46
N SER A 32 12.12 -12.55 1.62
CA SER A 32 12.66 -13.90 1.46
C SER A 32 14.19 -13.86 1.43
N ALA A 33 14.82 -14.57 2.35
CA ALA A 33 16.27 -14.74 2.41
C ALA A 33 16.84 -15.54 1.24
N ARG A 34 16.01 -16.34 0.57
CA ARG A 34 16.40 -17.17 -0.58
C ARG A 34 16.33 -16.41 -1.91
N GLY A 35 15.97 -15.13 -1.87
CA GLY A 35 15.68 -14.31 -3.03
C GLY A 35 14.23 -14.47 -3.50
N TYR A 36 13.92 -13.78 -4.59
CA TYR A 36 12.58 -13.65 -5.15
C TYR A 36 12.53 -14.26 -6.56
N SER A 37 11.49 -15.03 -6.85
CA SER A 37 11.07 -15.36 -8.20
C SER A 37 10.69 -14.10 -8.99
N GLN A 38 10.60 -14.20 -10.31
CA GLN A 38 10.20 -13.06 -11.14
C GLN A 38 8.82 -12.52 -10.73
N ALA A 39 7.84 -13.40 -10.51
CA ALA A 39 6.50 -13.02 -10.10
C ALA A 39 6.50 -12.29 -8.74
N GLU A 40 7.29 -12.75 -7.77
CA GLU A 40 7.42 -12.08 -6.46
C GLU A 40 8.10 -10.72 -6.59
N ARG A 41 9.12 -10.58 -7.46
CA ARG A 41 9.76 -9.27 -7.72
C ARG A 41 8.79 -8.28 -8.33
N GLU A 42 8.01 -8.71 -9.32
CA GLU A 42 6.99 -7.88 -9.96
C GLU A 42 5.93 -7.46 -8.95
N ALA A 43 5.38 -8.41 -8.19
CA ALA A 43 4.42 -8.12 -7.13
C ALA A 43 4.96 -7.11 -6.11
N ARG A 44 6.17 -7.33 -5.58
CA ARG A 44 6.82 -6.40 -4.64
C ARG A 44 7.05 -5.02 -5.27
N THR A 45 7.36 -4.96 -6.56
CA THR A 45 7.53 -3.68 -7.28
C THR A 45 6.22 -2.90 -7.35
N TYR A 46 5.11 -3.57 -7.64
CA TYR A 46 3.79 -2.95 -7.59
C TYR A 46 3.43 -2.46 -6.19
N VAL A 47 3.67 -3.27 -5.16
CA VAL A 47 3.39 -2.90 -3.76
C VAL A 47 4.23 -1.68 -3.35
N ARG A 48 5.53 -1.64 -3.67
CA ARG A 48 6.39 -0.46 -3.42
C ARG A 48 5.88 0.79 -4.14
N SER A 49 5.36 0.62 -5.36
CA SER A 49 4.83 1.73 -6.15
C SER A 49 3.53 2.27 -5.55
N ALA A 50 2.65 1.38 -5.07
CA ALA A 50 1.45 1.74 -4.34
C ALA A 50 1.77 2.48 -3.04
N LEU A 51 2.73 1.96 -2.25
CA LEU A 51 3.15 2.58 -0.99
C LEU A 51 3.67 4.01 -1.20
N ARG A 52 4.49 4.23 -2.25
CA ARG A 52 4.95 5.59 -2.63
C ARG A 52 3.80 6.51 -3.01
N ARG A 53 2.81 6.02 -3.76
CA ARG A 53 1.65 6.82 -4.15
C ARG A 53 0.79 7.19 -2.94
N VAL A 54 0.60 6.25 -2.02
CA VAL A 54 -0.12 6.50 -0.77
C VAL A 54 0.63 7.51 0.10
N GLY A 55 1.97 7.39 0.21
CA GLY A 55 2.80 8.39 0.90
C GLY A 55 2.61 9.80 0.34
N LYS A 56 2.62 9.97 -0.99
CA LYS A 56 2.34 11.26 -1.63
C LYS A 56 0.94 11.81 -1.30
N LEU A 57 -0.08 10.94 -1.31
CA LEU A 57 -1.44 11.32 -0.94
C LEU A 57 -1.53 11.76 0.53
N MET A 58 -0.80 11.11 1.43
CA MET A 58 -0.72 11.48 2.85
C MET A 58 0.01 12.82 3.06
N GLU A 59 1.04 13.09 2.26
CA GLU A 59 1.76 14.37 2.24
C GLU A 59 0.95 15.51 1.61
N GLY A 60 -0.22 15.22 1.02
CA GLY A 60 -1.03 16.20 0.28
C GLY A 60 -0.40 16.62 -1.06
N VAL A 61 0.59 15.86 -1.54
CA VAL A 61 1.28 16.10 -2.82
C VAL A 61 0.52 15.35 -3.91
N VAL A 62 -0.37 16.06 -4.61
CA VAL A 62 -1.11 15.55 -5.78
C VAL A 62 -0.34 15.86 -7.07
#